data_AF-A0A962R0H9-F1
#
_entry.id   AF-A0A962R0H9-F1
#
_cell.length_a   1.000
_cell.length_b   1.000
_cell.length_c   1.000
_cell.angle_alpha   90.00
_cell.angle_beta   90.00
_cell.angle_gamma   90.00
#
_symmetry.space_group_name_H-M   'P 1'
#
loop_
_entity.id
_entity.type
_entity.pdbx_description
1 polymer ?
#
loop_
_entity_poly.entity_id
_entity_poly.type
_entity_poly.pdbx_seq_one_letter_code
_entity_poly.pdbx_strand_id
1 'polypeptide(L)' 'HQMTMNGKREHFTLDDFRACAKTAALKRGSAEKIIAAVQDTVANWRDYAEVAGVPAANAERIQQTLNIKPYC' A
#
# COMPACT_ATOMS: atom_id res chain seq x y z
N HIS A 1 6.38 -14.88 11.10
CA HIS A 1 5.22 -14.34 11.86
C HIS A 1 4.62 -13.18 11.09
N GLN A 2 3.29 -13.07 11.02
CA GLN A 2 2.59 -11.92 10.40
C GLN A 2 2.24 -10.90 11.49
N MET A 3 2.56 -9.62 11.28
CA MET A 3 2.19 -8.54 12.20
C MET A 3 0.72 -8.15 12.01
N THR A 4 0.09 -7.69 13.10
CA THR A 4 -1.26 -7.11 13.08
C THR A 4 -1.19 -5.58 13.01
N MET A 5 -2.14 -4.96 12.31
CA MET A 5 -2.35 -3.52 12.34
C MET A 5 -3.67 -3.22 13.03
N ASN A 6 -3.62 -2.52 14.17
CA ASN A 6 -4.81 -2.23 14.97
C ASN A 6 -5.66 -3.49 15.29
N GLY A 7 -5.00 -4.61 15.59
CA GLY A 7 -5.64 -5.91 15.86
C GLY A 7 -6.11 -6.69 14.61
N LYS A 8 -6.01 -6.11 13.40
CA LYS A 8 -6.39 -6.76 12.14
C LYS A 8 -5.19 -7.41 11.46
N ARG A 9 -5.45 -8.42 10.62
CA ARG A 9 -4.45 -9.06 9.73
C ARG A 9 -4.69 -8.78 8.25
N GLU A 10 -5.89 -8.32 7.92
CA GLU A 10 -6.38 -8.02 6.58
C GLU A 10 -7.49 -6.97 6.65
N HIS A 11 -7.99 -6.52 5.49
CA HIS A 11 -9.05 -5.51 5.36
C HIS A 11 -8.79 -4.23 6.18
N PHE A 12 -7.56 -3.72 6.09
CA PHE A 12 -7.18 -2.47 6.74
C PHE A 12 -7.98 -1.28 6.19
N THR A 13 -8.25 -0.32 7.05
CA THR A 13 -8.82 0.99 6.72
C THR A 13 -7.81 2.09 7.02
N LEU A 14 -8.06 3.31 6.53
CA LEU A 14 -7.20 4.45 6.84
C LEU A 14 -7.08 4.70 8.35
N ASP A 15 -8.15 4.45 9.10
CA ASP A 15 -8.17 4.60 10.55
C ASP A 15 -7.26 3.60 11.28
N ASP A 16 -7.06 2.39 10.73
CA ASP A 16 -6.09 1.45 11.28
C ASP A 16 -4.66 1.98 11.15
N PHE A 17 -4.34 2.61 10.02
CA PHE A 17 -3.05 3.26 9.82
C PHE A 17 -2.89 4.50 10.71
N ARG A 18 -3.95 5.30 10.91
CA ARG A 18 -3.95 6.43 11.85
C ARG A 18 -3.70 5.98 13.29
N ALA A 19 -4.34 4.91 13.73
CA ALA A 19 -4.14 4.33 15.06
C ALA A 19 -2.69 3.86 15.22
N CYS A 20 -2.13 3.17 14.22
CA CYS A 20 -0.73 2.75 14.21
C CYS A 20 0.23 3.94 14.26
N ALA A 21 -0.02 4.98 13.46
CA ALA A 21 0.80 6.19 13.42
C ALA A 21 0.81 6.94 14.75
N LYS A 22 -0.33 6.97 15.46
CA LYS A 22 -0.42 7.54 16.81
C LYS A 22 0.45 6.77 17.80
N THR A 23 0.39 5.44 17.79
CA THR A 23 1.23 4.59 18.65
C THR A 23 2.72 4.74 18.34
N ALA A 24 3.07 4.96 17.06
CA ALA A 24 4.43 5.23 16.62
C ALA A 24 4.87 6.70 16.76
N ALA A 25 4.06 7.55 17.41
CA ALA A 25 4.32 8.99 17.61
C ALA A 25 4.63 9.78 16.31
N LEU A 26 4.03 9.37 15.19
CA LEU A 26 4.18 10.09 13.92
C LEU A 26 3.39 11.41 13.96
N LYS A 27 3.85 12.38 13.16
CA LYS A 27 3.15 13.66 12.99
C LYS A 27 1.75 13.44 12.44
N ARG A 28 0.80 14.28 12.86
CA ARG A 28 -0.57 14.27 12.32
C ARG A 28 -0.53 14.41 10.80
N GLY A 29 -1.27 13.55 10.10
CA GLY A 29 -1.31 13.52 8.63
C GLY A 29 -0.20 12.70 7.97
N SER A 30 0.78 12.18 8.73
CA SER A 30 1.86 11.36 8.15
C SER A 30 1.37 10.02 7.63
N ALA A 31 0.37 9.39 8.28
CA ALA A 31 -0.19 8.13 7.83
C ALA A 31 -0.78 8.25 6.42
N GLU A 32 -1.61 9.26 6.21
CA GLU A 32 -2.25 9.56 4.93
C GLU A 32 -1.23 9.82 3.83
N LYS A 33 -0.21 10.64 4.13
CA LYS A 33 0.86 10.97 3.16
C LYS A 33 1.67 9.75 2.77
N ILE A 34 2.03 8.91 3.74
CA ILE A 34 2.81 7.69 3.48
C ILE A 34 1.99 6.72 2.63
N ILE A 35 0.73 6.49 3.00
CA ILE A 35 -0.14 5.57 2.26
C ILE A 35 -0.41 6.07 0.85
N ALA A 36 -0.72 7.37 0.67
CA ALA A 36 -0.90 7.96 -0.65
C ALA A 36 0.35 7.79 -1.53
N ALA A 37 1.54 8.12 -1.00
CA ALA A 37 2.79 7.97 -1.75
C ALA A 37 3.07 6.53 -2.16
N VAL A 38 2.78 5.56 -1.29
CA VAL A 38 2.90 4.13 -1.61
C VAL A 38 1.90 3.73 -2.69
N GLN A 39 0.63 4.15 -2.59
CA GLN A 39 -0.39 3.83 -3.58
C GLN A 39 -0.07 4.43 -4.95
N ASP A 40 0.34 5.69 -4.99
CA ASP A 40 0.75 6.38 -6.21
C ASP A 40 1.94 5.67 -6.86
N THR A 41 2.93 5.25 -6.05
CA THR A 41 4.10 4.52 -6.56
C THR A 41 3.70 3.15 -7.12
N VAL A 42 2.94 2.38 -6.36
CA VAL A 42 2.50 1.02 -6.73
C VAL A 42 1.58 1.04 -7.96
N ALA A 43 0.83 2.12 -8.17
CA ALA A 43 0.02 2.31 -9.39
C ALA A 43 0.86 2.30 -10.68
N ASN A 44 2.13 2.70 -10.61
CA ASN A 44 3.07 2.67 -11.75
C ASN A 44 3.79 1.31 -11.91
N TRP A 45 3.30 0.24 -11.28
CA TRP A 45 3.92 -1.10 -11.34
C TRP A 45 4.25 -1.56 -12.76
N ARG A 46 3.36 -1.32 -13.74
CA ARG A 46 3.58 -1.72 -15.14
C ARG A 46 4.87 -1.11 -15.73
N ASP A 47 5.12 0.16 -15.47
CA ASP A 47 6.31 0.87 -15.99
C ASP A 47 7.58 0.27 -15.39
N TYR A 48 7.57 -0.02 -14.08
CA TYR A 48 8.71 -0.68 -13.42
C TYR A 48 8.91 -2.11 -13.92
N ALA A 49 7.82 -2.85 -14.15
CA ALA A 49 7.84 -4.20 -14.65
C ALA A 49 8.43 -4.28 -16.07
N GLU A 50 8.09 -3.33 -16.94
CA GLU A 50 8.65 -3.20 -18.28
C GLU A 50 10.17 -2.97 -18.21
N VAL A 51 10.62 -1.99 -17.43
CA VAL A 51 12.06 -1.69 -17.26
C VAL A 51 12.83 -2.88 -16.69
N ALA A 52 12.21 -3.65 -15.78
CA ALA A 52 12.80 -4.85 -15.18
C ALA A 52 12.73 -6.09 -16.09
N GLY A 53 12.11 -6.01 -17.27
CA GLY A 53 11.98 -7.13 -18.20
C GLY A 53 11.01 -8.22 -17.72
N VAL A 54 10.04 -7.88 -16.86
CA VAL A 54 9.02 -8.82 -16.40
C VAL A 54 8.09 -9.18 -17.57
N PRO A 55 7.82 -10.47 -17.84
CA PRO A 55 6.89 -10.86 -18.89
C PRO A 55 5.51 -10.21 -18.69
N ALA A 56 4.92 -9.65 -19.76
CA ALA A 56 3.67 -8.89 -19.69
C ALA A 56 2.53 -9.65 -19.00
N ALA A 57 2.40 -10.96 -19.26
CA ALA A 57 1.41 -11.79 -18.59
C ALA A 57 1.58 -11.85 -17.06
N ASN A 58 2.82 -11.84 -16.56
CA ASN A 58 3.11 -11.81 -15.13
C ASN A 58 2.86 -10.42 -14.55
N ALA A 59 3.28 -9.37 -15.27
CA ALA A 59 3.05 -7.99 -14.87
C ALA A 59 1.55 -7.70 -14.69
N GLU A 60 0.72 -8.13 -15.64
CA GLU A 60 -0.75 -8.00 -15.59
C GLU A 60 -1.38 -8.78 -14.43
N ARG A 61 -0.94 -10.02 -14.21
CA ARG A 61 -1.42 -10.83 -13.07
C ARG A 61 -1.12 -10.16 -11.74
N ILE A 62 0.08 -9.57 -11.59
CA ILE A 62 0.46 -8.86 -10.37
C ILE A 62 -0.36 -7.58 -10.22
N GLN A 63 -0.52 -6.79 -11.29
CA GLN A 63 -1.30 -5.54 -11.29
C GLN A 63 -2.70 -5.74 -10.69
N GLN A 64 -3.37 -6.85 -11.03
CA GLN A 64 -4.72 -7.17 -10.55
C GLN A 64 -4.81 -7.46 -9.04
N THR A 65 -3.68 -7.74 -8.40
CA THR A 65 -3.59 -8.04 -6.95
C THR A 65 -3.18 -6.84 -6.10
N LEU A 66 -2.70 -5.76 -6.72
CA LEU A 66 -2.20 -4.58 -6.01
C LEU A 66 -3.36 -3.76 -5.44
N ASN A 67 -3.22 -3.31 -4.19
CA ASN A 67 -4.19 -2.42 -3.55
C ASN A 67 -3.93 -0.94 -3.90
N ILE A 68 -4.28 -0.57 -5.13
CA ILE A 68 -4.11 0.78 -5.68
C ILE A 68 -5.33 1.68 -5.50
N LYS A 69 -6.41 1.18 -4.88
CA LYS A 69 -7.60 1.99 -4.61
C LYS A 69 -7.34 2.89 -3.41
N PRO A 70 -7.60 4.21 -3.50
CA PRO A 70 -7.47 5.09 -2.35
C PRO A 70 -8.24 4.54 -1.15
N TYR A 71 -7.62 4.56 0.03
CA TYR A 71 -8.35 4.28 1.27
C TYR A 71 -9.33 5.44 1.51
N CYS A 72 -10.63 5.16 1.35
CA CYS A 72 -11.72 6.11 1.65
C CYS A 72 -11.84 6.36 3.16
#